data_AF-A0A1W6CJA7-F1
#
_entry.id   AF-A0A1W6CJA7-F1
#
_cell.length_a   1.000
_cell.length_b   1.000
_cell.length_c   1.000
_cell.angle_alpha   90.00
_cell.angle_beta   90.00
_cell.angle_gamma   90.00
#
_symmetry.space_group_name_H-M   'P 1'
#
loop_
_entity.id
_entity.type
_entity.pdbx_description
1 polymer ?
#
loop_
_entity_poly.entity_id
_entity_poly.type
_entity_poly.pdbx_seq_one_letter_code
_entity_poly.pdbx_strand_id
1 'polypeptide(L)' 'MGGFFAPDPPAPPAPVVLPPAPDPEAAAAEERVNAINRNRRGLLGTIATSETGLLQPGGNRAGKSLLGE' A
#
# COMPACT_ATOMS: atom_id res chain seq x y z
N MET A 1 70.73 -16.53 -0.17
CA MET A 1 70.10 -15.23 -0.50
C MET A 1 69.07 -15.46 -1.58
N GLY A 2 67.83 -15.04 -1.36
CA GLY A 2 66.79 -15.06 -2.39
C GLY A 2 65.44 -15.45 -1.81
N GLY A 3 64.51 -14.50 -1.79
CA GLY A 3 63.11 -14.77 -1.48
C GLY A 3 62.42 -13.83 -0.47
N PHE A 4 62.78 -12.55 -0.41
CA PHE A 4 62.05 -11.54 0.39
C PHE A 4 61.36 -10.46 -0.46
N PHE A 5 61.31 -10.63 -1.79
CA PHE A 5 60.71 -9.67 -2.73
C PHE A 5 59.58 -10.29 -3.57
N ALA A 6 58.67 -11.03 -2.94
CA ALA A 6 57.40 -11.35 -3.59
C ALA A 6 56.45 -10.15 -3.35
N PRO A 7 55.98 -9.45 -4.41
CA PRO A 7 54.98 -8.40 -4.23
C PRO A 7 53.70 -9.03 -3.69
N ASP A 8 53.07 -8.36 -2.72
CA ASP A 8 51.80 -8.83 -2.14
C ASP A 8 50.76 -9.04 -3.25
N PRO A 9 49.98 -10.13 -3.19
CA PRO A 9 48.94 -10.39 -4.17
C PRO A 9 47.89 -9.27 -4.14
N PRO A 10 47.32 -8.90 -5.30
CA PRO A 10 46.34 -7.82 -5.37
C PRO A 10 45.10 -8.15 -4.54
N ALA A 11 44.57 -7.13 -3.86
CA ALA A 11 43.37 -7.28 -3.03
C ALA A 11 42.19 -7.82 -3.84
N PRO A 12 41.35 -8.70 -3.26
CA PRO A 12 40.20 -9.24 -3.95
C PRO A 12 39.22 -8.11 -4.33
N PRO A 13 38.52 -8.23 -5.47
CA PRO A 13 37.57 -7.22 -5.91
C PRO A 13 36.44 -7.07 -4.88
N ALA A 14 36.02 -5.82 -4.66
CA ALA A 14 34.96 -5.51 -3.71
C ALA A 14 33.65 -6.23 -4.10
N PRO A 15 32.90 -6.77 -3.13
CA PRO A 15 31.63 -7.42 -3.41
C PRO A 15 30.64 -6.42 -4.01
N VAL A 16 30.10 -6.77 -5.17
CA VAL A 16 29.07 -5.97 -5.85
C VAL A 16 27.74 -6.18 -5.14
N VAL A 17 27.22 -5.14 -4.49
CA VAL A 17 25.89 -5.15 -3.90
C VAL A 17 24.87 -4.94 -5.02
N LEU A 18 24.08 -5.97 -5.33
CA LEU A 18 22.94 -5.81 -6.25
C LEU A 18 21.81 -5.04 -5.55
N PRO A 19 21.13 -4.12 -6.25
CA PRO A 19 19.94 -3.48 -5.71
C PRO A 19 18.85 -4.53 -5.44
N PRO A 20 18.01 -4.32 -4.41
CA PRO A 20 16.90 -5.21 -4.13
C PRO A 20 15.97 -5.28 -5.35
N ALA A 21 15.56 -6.49 -5.72
CA ALA A 21 14.59 -6.71 -6.77
C ALA A 21 13.24 -6.08 -6.38
N PRO A 22 12.47 -5.54 -7.35
CA PRO A 22 11.15 -5.01 -7.06
C PRO A 22 10.23 -6.11 -6.51
N ASP A 23 9.54 -5.81 -5.42
CA ASP A 23 8.63 -6.74 -4.77
C ASP A 23 7.33 -6.86 -5.59
N PRO A 24 7.00 -8.04 -6.16
CA PRO A 24 5.76 -8.22 -6.91
C PRO A 24 4.51 -8.02 -6.05
N GLU A 25 4.60 -8.22 -4.74
CA GLU A 25 3.47 -7.99 -3.83
C GLU A 25 3.15 -6.50 -3.66
N ALA A 26 4.16 -5.64 -3.75
CA ALA A 26 3.98 -4.19 -3.69
C ALA A 26 3.21 -3.68 -4.92
N ALA A 27 3.53 -4.17 -6.12
CA ALA A 27 2.81 -3.83 -7.34
C ALA A 27 1.34 -4.29 -7.27
N ALA A 28 1.09 -5.52 -6.80
CA ALA A 28 -0.26 -6.04 -6.61
C ALA A 28 -1.05 -5.28 -5.52
N ALA A 29 -0.38 -4.73 -4.50
CA ALA A 29 -1.00 -3.87 -3.50
C ALA A 29 -1.41 -2.52 -4.09
N GLU A 30 -0.56 -1.89 -4.89
CA GLU A 30 -0.86 -0.62 -5.57
C GLU A 30 -2.05 -0.76 -6.53
N GLU A 31 -2.11 -1.83 -7.31
CA GLU A 31 -3.23 -2.11 -8.21
C GLU A 31 -4.56 -2.22 -7.47
N ARG A 32 -4.57 -2.94 -6.34
CA ARG A 32 -5.77 -3.07 -5.48
C ARG A 32 -6.23 -1.72 -4.95
N VAL A 33 -5.30 -0.90 -4.45
CA VAL A 33 -5.62 0.45 -3.95
C VAL A 33 -6.18 1.33 -5.06
N ASN A 34 -5.59 1.29 -6.26
CA ASN A 34 -6.06 2.05 -7.41
C ASN A 34 -7.48 1.66 -7.84
N ALA A 35 -7.81 0.36 -7.84
CA ALA A 35 -9.15 -0.14 -8.11
C ALA A 35 -10.17 0.39 -7.09
N ILE A 36 -9.84 0.33 -5.80
CA ILE A 36 -10.69 0.84 -4.72
C ILE A 36 -10.94 2.34 -4.90
N ASN A 37 -9.90 3.13 -5.16
CA ASN A 37 -10.01 4.58 -5.32
C ASN A 37 -10.89 4.96 -6.53
N ARG A 38 -10.76 4.23 -7.65
CA ARG A 38 -11.61 4.43 -8.83
C ARG A 38 -13.08 4.18 -8.50
N ASN A 39 -13.38 3.08 -7.80
CA ASN A 39 -14.74 2.72 -7.39
C ASN A 39 -15.33 3.75 -6.42
N ARG A 40 -14.53 4.26 -5.48
CA ARG A 40 -14.97 5.27 -4.50
C ARG A 40 -15.24 6.64 -5.12
N ARG A 41 -14.55 7.03 -6.19
CA ARG A 41 -14.70 8.37 -6.79
C ARG A 41 -16.14 8.66 -7.25
N GLY A 42 -16.86 7.64 -7.74
CA GLY A 42 -18.26 7.78 -8.15
C GLY A 42 -19.28 7.78 -7.00
N LEU A 43 -18.83 7.51 -5.77
CA LEU A 43 -19.68 7.36 -4.60
C LEU A 43 -19.64 8.58 -3.66
N LEU A 44 -18.89 9.63 -4.01
CA LEU A 44 -18.84 10.83 -3.19
C LEU A 44 -20.22 11.50 -3.14
N GLY A 45 -20.77 11.64 -1.93
CA GLY A 45 -22.09 12.25 -1.69
C GLY A 45 -23.27 11.27 -1.74
N THR A 46 -23.04 9.98 -2.01
CA THR A 46 -24.08 8.94 -1.91
C THR A 46 -24.14 8.35 -0.50
N ILE A 47 -25.30 7.79 -0.14
CA ILE A 47 -25.48 7.07 1.11
C ILE A 47 -25.05 5.61 0.94
N ALA A 48 -24.35 5.05 1.92
CA ALA A 48 -23.94 3.65 1.89
C ALA A 48 -25.13 2.74 2.16
N THR A 49 -25.47 1.87 1.19
CA THR A 49 -26.59 0.92 1.26
C THR A 49 -26.12 -0.51 1.00
N SER A 50 -26.93 -1.47 1.45
CA SER A 50 -26.80 -2.92 1.25
C SER A 50 -28.14 -3.48 0.77
N GLU A 51 -28.19 -4.75 0.40
CA GLU A 51 -29.44 -5.41 -0.02
C GLU A 51 -30.54 -5.34 1.04
N THR A 52 -30.18 -5.42 2.32
CA THR A 52 -31.13 -5.42 3.44
C THR A 52 -31.44 -4.03 4.00
N GLY A 53 -30.80 -2.96 3.50
CA GLY A 53 -31.03 -1.59 3.97
C GLY A 53 -29.79 -0.71 4.03
N LEU A 54 -29.83 0.35 4.84
CA LEU A 54 -28.74 1.31 4.99
C LEU A 54 -27.61 0.73 5.85
N LEU A 55 -26.36 0.84 5.37
CA LEU A 55 -25.18 0.34 6.10
C LEU A 55 -24.76 1.29 7.21
N GLN A 56 -25.00 2.59 7.03
CA GLN A 56 -24.67 3.59 8.03
C GLN A 56 -25.89 4.49 8.22
N PRO A 57 -26.48 4.51 9.44
CA PRO A 57 -27.54 5.47 9.73
C PRO A 57 -26.96 6.87 9.52
N GLY A 58 -27.64 7.68 8.70
CA GLY A 58 -27.16 9.01 8.30
C GLY A 58 -26.76 9.83 9.52
N GLY A 59 -25.47 10.16 9.60
CA GLY A 59 -24.83 10.69 10.81
C GLY A 59 -25.62 11.79 11.48
N ASN A 60 -25.86 11.64 12.79
CA ASN A 60 -26.41 12.58 13.76
C ASN A 60 -27.46 13.59 13.24
N ARG A 61 -28.28 13.20 12.25
CA ARG A 61 -29.48 13.95 11.92
C ARG A 61 -30.46 13.61 13.01
N ALA A 62 -30.70 14.56 13.92
CA ALA A 62 -31.81 14.51 14.86
C ALA A 62 -33.07 14.23 14.05
N GLY A 63 -33.44 12.95 13.97
CA GLY A 63 -34.60 12.49 13.22
C GLY A 63 -35.81 13.11 13.87
N LYS A 64 -36.66 13.77 13.08
CA LYS A 64 -37.96 14.22 13.59
C LYS A 64 -38.71 12.97 14.04
N SER A 65 -38.93 12.83 15.34
CA SER A 65 -39.77 11.76 15.87
C SER A 65 -41.21 12.06 15.47
N LEU A 66 -41.93 11.04 15.00
CA LEU A 66 -43.30 11.20 14.50
C LEU A 66 -44.27 11.64 15.62
N LEU A 67 -43.82 11.55 16.88
CA LEU A 67 -44.60 11.85 18.07
C LEU A 67 -44.04 12.99 18.92
N GLY A 68 -42.92 13.62 18.55
CA GLY A 68 -42.38 14.80 19.23
C GLY A 68 -42.21 14.62 20.74
N GLU A 69 -41.17 13.92 21.15
CA GLU A 69 -40.64 13.96 22.52
C GLU A 69 -39.24 14.59 22.48
#